data_AF-A0A959JN92-F1
#
_entry.id   AF-A0A959JN92-F1
#
_cell.length_a   1.000
_cell.length_b   1.000
_cell.length_c   1.000
_cell.angle_alpha   90.00
_cell.angle_beta   90.00
_cell.angle_gamma   90.00
#
_symmetry.space_group_name_H-M   'P 1'
#
loop_
_entity.id
_entity.type
_entity.pdbx_description
1 polymer ?
#
loop_
_entity_poly.entity_id
_entity_poly.type
_entity_poly.pdbx_seq_one_letter_code
_entity_poly.pdbx_strand_id
1 'polypeptide(L)'
;MKQYLIYLTVFALFSFIQCASESAGSSDSTNQTAKAQQTGNTYTPSTQTALGIVIPATKAKAGESVCVPVAVKDFKGIVSMQHSINWDPKVLTFEKLQGFDLPNLGEANFGLTKTDQGMMGISWYDPSLKGINLDDGNKIYEICFKVVGTSGSSSKIRITNDPVIIEVSNTAEHILGIPTGDGEVVVE
;
A
#
# COMPACT_ATOMS: atom_id res chain seq x y z
N MET A 1 1.67 35.20 9.60
CA MET A 1 1.85 35.38 11.06
C MET A 1 0.72 34.63 11.74
N LYS A 2 1.01 33.38 12.14
CA LYS A 2 1.13 32.96 13.55
C LYS A 2 -0.21 33.04 14.31
N GLN A 3 -0.85 31.88 14.47
CA GLN A 3 -1.32 31.46 15.79
C GLN A 3 -1.14 29.94 15.88
N TYR A 4 -0.12 29.57 16.65
CA TYR A 4 0.26 28.23 17.06
C TYR A 4 -0.18 28.08 18.53
N LEU A 5 -0.35 26.82 18.98
CA LEU A 5 -0.47 26.35 20.36
C LEU A 5 -1.85 26.48 21.06
N ILE A 6 -2.53 25.35 21.23
CA ILE A 6 -2.96 24.88 22.56
C ILE A 6 -2.53 23.41 22.71
N TYR A 7 -1.68 23.20 23.70
CA TYR A 7 -1.07 21.95 24.13
C TYR A 7 -1.88 21.32 25.27
N LEU A 8 -1.88 19.99 25.31
CA LEU A 8 -1.80 19.12 26.48
C LEU A 8 -2.92 19.14 27.56
N THR A 9 -3.52 17.97 27.77
CA THR A 9 -3.73 17.24 29.05
C THR A 9 -5.15 16.64 29.18
N VAL A 10 -5.28 15.34 28.91
CA VAL A 10 -6.11 14.48 29.77
C VAL A 10 -5.28 13.23 30.04
N PHE A 11 -4.65 13.25 31.21
CA PHE A 11 -3.95 12.12 31.82
C PHE A 11 -4.97 11.11 32.34
N ALA A 12 -4.56 9.86 32.33
CA ALA A 12 -5.25 8.65 32.74
C ALA A 12 -6.10 8.74 34.02
N LEU A 13 -7.25 8.05 33.99
CA LEU A 13 -7.78 7.36 35.18
C LEU A 13 -8.14 5.91 34.83
N PHE A 14 -7.43 5.04 35.53
CA PHE A 14 -7.55 3.61 35.76
C PHE A 14 -8.98 3.04 35.63
N SER A 15 -9.17 1.84 35.07
CA SER A 15 -9.08 0.63 35.89
C SER A 15 -8.66 -0.60 35.09
N PHE A 16 -7.62 -1.26 35.59
CA PHE A 16 -7.18 -2.59 35.20
C PHE A 16 -8.25 -3.61 35.60
N ILE A 17 -8.69 -4.46 34.67
CA ILE A 17 -9.25 -5.76 35.01
C ILE A 17 -8.14 -6.78 34.78
N GLN A 18 -7.50 -7.17 35.88
CA GLN A 18 -6.64 -8.34 35.95
C GLN A 18 -7.55 -9.57 35.97
N CYS A 19 -7.46 -10.44 34.97
CA CYS A 19 -8.00 -11.79 35.12
C CYS A 19 -6.89 -12.66 35.72
N ALA A 20 -6.96 -12.89 37.02
CA ALA A 20 -6.09 -13.84 37.71
C ALA A 20 -6.57 -15.25 37.38
N SER A 21 -5.70 -16.09 36.81
CA SER A 21 -5.92 -17.52 36.72
C SER A 21 -5.61 -18.14 38.08
N GLU A 22 -6.62 -18.62 38.79
CA GLU A 22 -6.41 -19.50 39.95
C GLU A 22 -6.09 -20.91 39.45
N SER A 23 -4.84 -21.32 39.70
CA SER A 23 -4.43 -22.71 39.66
C SER A 23 -4.68 -23.36 41.02
N ALA A 24 -5.59 -24.33 41.09
CA ALA A 24 -5.58 -25.37 42.12
C ALA A 24 -5.56 -26.72 41.40
N GLY A 25 -4.45 -27.44 41.51
CA GLY A 25 -4.29 -28.76 40.91
C GLY A 25 -4.87 -29.86 41.79
N SER A 26 -5.29 -30.95 41.17
CA SER A 26 -5.13 -32.31 41.70
C SER A 26 -5.37 -33.33 40.58
N SER A 27 -4.43 -34.26 40.46
CA SER A 27 -4.38 -35.38 39.53
C SER A 27 -5.52 -36.38 39.72
N ASP A 28 -6.15 -36.82 38.64
CA ASP A 28 -6.46 -38.24 38.45
C ASP A 28 -6.62 -38.59 36.98
N SER A 29 -6.04 -39.72 36.58
CA SER A 29 -5.99 -40.21 35.21
C SER A 29 -7.09 -41.25 35.00
N THR A 30 -8.14 -40.91 34.24
CA THR A 30 -8.98 -41.93 33.58
C THR A 30 -9.40 -41.47 32.20
N ASN A 31 -8.96 -42.27 31.23
CA ASN A 31 -9.30 -42.25 29.81
C ASN A 31 -10.83 -42.33 29.60
N GLN A 32 -11.42 -41.33 28.94
CA GLN A 32 -12.73 -41.46 28.30
C GLN A 32 -12.91 -40.44 27.16
N THR A 33 -12.88 -40.96 25.94
CA THR A 33 -13.35 -40.36 24.69
C THR A 33 -14.79 -39.85 24.80
N ALA A 34 -15.03 -38.56 24.56
CA ALA A 34 -16.33 -38.03 24.14
C ALA A 34 -16.18 -36.72 23.36
N LYS A 35 -16.87 -36.63 22.21
CA LYS A 35 -16.83 -35.58 21.19
C LYS A 35 -17.07 -34.18 21.76
N ALA A 36 -16.13 -33.26 21.54
CA ALA A 36 -16.44 -31.83 21.55
C ALA A 36 -17.09 -31.45 20.22
N GLN A 37 -18.37 -31.10 20.28
CA GLN A 37 -19.12 -30.49 19.19
C GLN A 37 -18.57 -29.08 18.98
N GLN A 38 -17.65 -28.91 18.01
CA GLN A 38 -17.28 -27.59 17.51
C GLN A 38 -18.43 -27.07 16.64
N THR A 39 -19.10 -26.01 17.08
CA THR A 39 -19.99 -25.21 16.25
C THR A 39 -19.18 -24.64 15.10
N GLY A 40 -19.38 -25.19 13.90
CA GLY A 40 -18.64 -24.84 12.70
C GLY A 40 -18.92 -23.42 12.25
N ASN A 41 -18.03 -22.50 12.58
CA ASN A 41 -17.75 -21.39 11.68
C ASN A 41 -16.88 -21.97 10.57
N THR A 42 -17.52 -22.39 9.47
CA THR A 42 -16.81 -22.64 8.22
C THR A 42 -16.27 -21.31 7.73
N TYR A 43 -15.03 -21.00 8.11
CA TYR A 43 -14.22 -20.05 7.36
C TYR A 43 -13.95 -20.71 6.00
N THR A 44 -14.85 -20.48 5.04
CA THR A 44 -14.46 -20.58 3.63
C THR A 44 -13.32 -19.58 3.46
N PRO A 45 -12.10 -20.01 3.08
CA PRO A 45 -11.09 -19.08 2.63
C PRO A 45 -11.70 -18.34 1.45
N SER A 46 -12.07 -17.08 1.64
CA SER A 46 -12.31 -16.23 0.49
C SER A 46 -10.98 -16.15 -0.23
N THR A 47 -10.93 -16.62 -1.47
CA THR A 47 -9.81 -16.33 -2.37
C THR A 47 -9.90 -14.86 -2.70
N GLN A 48 -9.53 -14.02 -1.73
CA GLN A 48 -9.56 -12.59 -1.86
C GLN A 48 -8.47 -12.20 -2.84
N THR A 49 -8.87 -11.85 -4.06
CA THR A 49 -7.93 -11.45 -5.11
C THR A 49 -7.28 -10.13 -4.69
N ALA A 50 -5.97 -10.17 -4.52
CA ALA A 50 -5.17 -9.00 -4.17
C ALA A 50 -5.17 -7.97 -5.32
N LEU A 51 -5.12 -6.67 -5.01
CA LEU A 51 -5.01 -5.64 -6.05
C LEU A 51 -3.61 -5.70 -6.67
N GLY A 52 -3.52 -5.84 -7.99
CA GLY A 52 -2.25 -5.76 -8.69
C GLY A 52 -1.92 -4.32 -9.09
N ILE A 53 -0.68 -3.89 -8.81
CA ILE A 53 -0.07 -2.71 -9.42
C ILE A 53 0.97 -3.19 -10.42
N VAL A 54 0.90 -2.67 -11.65
CA VAL A 54 1.72 -3.10 -12.78
C VAL A 54 2.56 -1.93 -13.24
N ILE A 55 3.88 -2.09 -13.18
CA ILE A 55 4.86 -1.10 -13.62
C ILE A 55 5.79 -1.79 -14.63
N PRO A 56 5.92 -1.29 -15.87
CA PRO A 56 6.75 -1.94 -16.87
C PRO A 56 8.25 -1.74 -16.62
N ALA A 57 9.05 -2.55 -17.31
CA ALA A 57 10.46 -2.24 -17.51
C ALA A 57 10.62 -1.27 -18.69
N THR A 58 11.37 -0.20 -18.49
CA THR A 58 11.58 0.87 -19.48
C THR A 58 13.08 1.14 -19.66
N LYS A 59 13.47 1.52 -20.87
CA LYS A 59 14.84 1.92 -21.22
C LYS A 59 14.87 3.41 -21.52
N ALA A 60 15.91 4.09 -21.07
CA ALA A 60 16.09 5.51 -21.34
C ALA A 60 17.58 5.87 -21.28
N LYS A 61 18.00 6.91 -22.03
CA LYS A 61 19.41 7.34 -22.01
C LYS A 61 19.69 8.24 -20.82
N ALA A 62 20.95 8.26 -20.39
CA ALA A 62 21.41 9.22 -19.40
C ALA A 62 21.09 10.66 -19.86
N GLY A 63 20.50 11.46 -18.96
CA GLY A 63 20.09 12.83 -19.24
C GLY A 63 18.74 12.99 -19.93
N GLU A 64 18.04 11.93 -20.30
CA GLU A 64 16.66 12.01 -20.81
C GLU A 64 15.64 12.02 -19.68
N SER A 65 14.42 12.47 -19.99
CA SER A 65 13.25 12.30 -19.13
C SER A 65 12.47 11.07 -19.59
N VAL A 66 12.03 10.23 -18.65
CA VAL A 66 11.26 9.01 -18.90
C VAL A 66 10.01 9.01 -18.04
N CYS A 67 8.84 8.78 -18.64
CA CYS A 67 7.57 8.66 -17.92
C CYS A 67 7.17 7.19 -17.84
N VAL A 68 7.11 6.67 -16.61
CA VAL A 68 6.77 5.28 -16.33
C VAL A 68 5.28 5.19 -15.98
N PRO A 69 4.47 4.45 -16.75
CA PRO A 69 3.06 4.29 -16.43
C PRO A 69 2.86 3.33 -15.26
N VAL A 70 1.94 3.70 -14.37
CA VAL A 70 1.45 2.82 -13.31
C VAL A 70 0.06 2.37 -13.70
N ALA A 71 -0.10 1.07 -13.90
CA ALA A 71 -1.36 0.43 -14.27
C ALA A 71 -1.83 -0.54 -13.19
N VAL A 72 -3.05 -1.06 -13.33
CA VAL A 72 -3.67 -1.92 -12.33
C VAL A 72 -4.08 -3.28 -12.90
N LYS A 73 -4.28 -4.24 -12.01
CA LYS A 73 -4.88 -5.55 -12.27
C LYS A 73 -5.81 -5.90 -11.13
N ASP A 74 -6.94 -6.55 -11.40
CA ASP A 74 -7.90 -6.96 -10.37
C ASP A 74 -8.46 -5.76 -9.57
N PHE A 75 -8.56 -4.60 -10.21
CA PHE A 75 -9.12 -3.38 -9.63
C PHE A 75 -10.65 -3.45 -9.64
N LYS A 76 -11.22 -4.17 -8.68
CA LYS A 76 -12.66 -4.46 -8.61
C LYS A 76 -13.28 -3.89 -7.33
N GLY A 77 -14.16 -2.91 -7.49
CA GLY A 77 -14.88 -2.24 -6.41
C GLY A 77 -13.95 -1.56 -5.41
N ILE A 78 -12.78 -1.06 -5.83
CA ILE A 78 -11.81 -0.47 -4.91
C ILE A 78 -12.32 0.89 -4.43
N VAL A 79 -12.35 1.08 -3.11
CA VAL A 79 -12.84 2.28 -2.43
C VAL A 79 -11.69 3.15 -1.93
N SER A 80 -10.62 2.54 -1.44
CA SER A 80 -9.41 3.27 -1.05
C SER A 80 -8.15 2.47 -1.36
N MET A 81 -7.06 3.20 -1.57
CA MET A 81 -5.73 2.65 -1.75
C MET A 81 -4.70 3.60 -1.18
N GLN A 82 -3.79 3.07 -0.38
CA GLN A 82 -2.56 3.73 0.00
C GLN A 82 -1.38 2.76 -0.09
N HIS A 83 -0.23 3.28 -0.48
CA HIS A 83 1.04 2.56 -0.55
C HIS A 83 2.18 3.56 -0.77
N SER A 84 3.41 3.05 -0.83
CA SER A 84 4.58 3.84 -1.20
C SER A 84 5.22 3.33 -2.49
N ILE A 85 5.86 4.25 -3.22
CA ILE A 85 6.74 3.94 -4.34
C ILE A 85 8.16 4.36 -3.98
N ASN A 86 9.12 3.46 -4.16
CA ASN A 86 10.53 3.75 -3.94
C ASN A 86 11.38 3.43 -5.17
N TRP A 87 12.42 4.24 -5.40
CA TRP A 87 13.41 4.08 -6.46
C TRP A 87 14.81 4.45 -5.96
N ASP A 88 15.85 4.15 -6.73
CA ASP A 88 17.21 4.63 -6.45
C ASP A 88 17.37 6.09 -6.93
N PRO A 89 17.51 7.08 -6.01
CA PRO A 89 17.68 8.48 -6.38
C PRO A 89 19.03 8.78 -7.06
N LYS A 90 20.01 7.87 -6.99
CA LYS A 90 21.28 7.99 -7.71
C LYS A 90 21.13 7.67 -9.21
N VAL A 91 20.02 7.06 -9.61
CA VAL A 91 19.74 6.68 -11.00
C VAL A 91 18.60 7.50 -11.58
N LEU A 92 17.56 7.80 -10.78
CA LEU A 92 16.38 8.55 -11.21
C LEU A 92 16.08 9.70 -10.25
N THR A 93 15.88 10.90 -10.79
CA THR A 93 15.35 12.04 -10.03
C THR A 93 13.91 12.29 -10.43
N PHE A 94 13.00 12.38 -9.47
CA PHE A 94 11.59 12.71 -9.73
C PHE A 94 11.46 14.09 -10.40
N GLU A 95 10.66 14.19 -11.46
CA GLU A 95 10.34 15.47 -12.10
C GLU A 95 8.90 15.89 -11.85
N LYS A 96 7.94 15.02 -12.15
CA LYS A 96 6.51 15.32 -12.04
C LYS A 96 5.64 14.07 -12.09
N LEU A 97 4.38 14.25 -11.71
CA LEU A 97 3.30 13.32 -11.98
C LEU A 97 2.45 13.85 -13.14
N GLN A 98 1.86 12.95 -13.93
CA GLN A 98 0.92 13.32 -14.99
C GLN A 98 -0.03 12.17 -15.33
N GLY A 99 -0.96 12.42 -16.27
CA GLY A 99 -1.80 11.36 -16.85
C GLY A 99 -2.69 10.66 -15.82
N PHE A 100 -3.28 11.43 -14.90
CA PHE A 100 -4.18 10.90 -13.87
C PHE A 100 -5.50 10.43 -14.50
N ASP A 101 -5.60 9.12 -14.71
CA ASP A 101 -6.72 8.48 -15.39
C ASP A 101 -7.67 7.79 -14.39
N LEU A 102 -7.29 7.66 -13.11
CA LEU A 102 -8.16 7.23 -12.02
C LEU A 102 -9.02 8.40 -11.53
N PRO A 103 -10.36 8.29 -11.51
CA PRO A 103 -11.21 9.35 -10.98
C PRO A 103 -10.84 9.78 -9.56
N ASN A 104 -10.88 11.09 -9.31
CA ASN A 104 -10.51 11.71 -8.03
C ASN A 104 -9.03 11.54 -7.61
N LEU A 105 -8.18 11.04 -8.50
CA LEU A 105 -6.74 11.06 -8.32
C LEU A 105 -6.15 12.34 -8.91
N GLY A 106 -5.29 13.01 -8.16
CA GLY A 106 -4.47 14.11 -8.63
C GLY A 106 -3.23 14.26 -7.76
N GLU A 107 -2.38 15.25 -8.08
CA GLU A 107 -1.09 15.45 -7.39
C GLU A 107 -1.24 15.58 -5.86
N ALA A 108 -2.34 16.14 -5.37
CA ALA A 108 -2.62 16.29 -3.94
C ALA A 108 -2.72 14.96 -3.17
N ASN A 109 -2.89 13.83 -3.87
CA ASN A 109 -2.90 12.48 -3.28
C ASN A 109 -1.49 11.93 -3.01
N PHE A 110 -0.44 12.65 -3.40
CA PHE A 110 0.95 12.16 -3.36
C PHE A 110 1.79 12.94 -2.34
N GLY A 111 2.54 12.20 -1.53
CA GLY A 111 3.54 12.73 -0.62
C GLY A 111 4.86 12.98 -1.33
N LEU A 112 5.07 14.21 -1.82
CA LEU A 112 6.23 14.57 -2.64
C LEU A 112 7.47 15.03 -1.84
N THR A 113 7.38 15.10 -0.51
CA THR A 113 8.41 15.69 0.36
C THR A 113 9.69 14.86 0.52
N LYS A 114 9.69 13.59 0.10
CA LYS A 114 10.85 12.69 0.17
C LYS A 114 11.30 12.19 -1.21
N THR A 115 10.89 12.89 -2.28
CA THR A 115 11.22 12.50 -3.65
C THR A 115 12.72 12.58 -3.95
N ASP A 116 13.44 13.47 -3.28
CA ASP A 116 14.91 13.57 -3.29
C ASP A 116 15.59 12.36 -2.62
N GLN A 117 14.91 11.70 -1.69
CA GLN A 117 15.34 10.46 -1.02
C GLN A 117 14.90 9.20 -1.77
N GLY A 118 14.25 9.33 -2.92
CA GLY A 118 13.76 8.20 -3.70
C GLY A 118 12.47 7.58 -3.17
N MET A 119 11.65 8.35 -2.44
CA MET A 119 10.43 7.86 -1.80
C MET A 119 9.23 8.76 -2.09
N MET A 120 8.08 8.15 -2.37
CA MET A 120 6.81 8.85 -2.54
C MET A 120 5.68 8.02 -1.95
N GLY A 121 4.89 8.62 -1.05
CA GLY A 121 3.66 8.01 -0.54
C GLY A 121 2.46 8.38 -1.41
N ILE A 122 1.44 7.53 -1.44
CA ILE A 122 0.20 7.75 -2.17
C ILE A 122 -0.96 7.41 -1.24
N SER A 123 -1.99 8.26 -1.21
CA SER A 123 -3.25 8.01 -0.51
C SER A 123 -4.42 8.54 -1.33
N TRP A 124 -5.29 7.62 -1.74
CA TRP A 124 -6.44 7.88 -2.59
C TRP A 124 -7.68 7.17 -2.04
N TYR A 125 -8.85 7.79 -2.25
CA TYR A 125 -10.15 7.18 -2.00
C TYR A 125 -11.19 7.69 -3.00
N ASP A 126 -12.21 6.87 -3.24
CA ASP A 126 -13.43 7.26 -3.97
C ASP A 126 -14.41 7.96 -3.01
N PRO A 127 -14.67 9.28 -3.15
CA PRO A 127 -15.57 10.01 -2.26
C PRO A 127 -17.03 9.52 -2.32
N SER A 128 -17.41 8.82 -3.39
CA SER A 128 -18.76 8.26 -3.51
C SER A 128 -18.96 6.99 -2.66
N LEU A 129 -17.86 6.36 -2.22
CA LEU A 129 -17.82 5.07 -1.52
C LEU A 129 -18.51 3.91 -2.27
N LYS A 130 -18.78 4.08 -3.57
CA LYS A 130 -19.39 3.05 -4.41
C LYS A 130 -18.34 2.11 -5.01
N GLY A 131 -17.07 2.47 -4.89
CA GLY A 131 -15.95 1.74 -5.43
C GLY A 131 -15.81 1.92 -6.93
N ILE A 132 -14.59 1.78 -7.42
CA ILE A 132 -14.26 1.90 -8.83
C ILE A 132 -13.82 0.54 -9.38
N ASN A 133 -14.27 0.25 -10.60
CA ASN A 133 -13.81 -0.89 -11.38
C ASN A 133 -12.98 -0.39 -12.56
N LEU A 134 -11.82 -0.99 -12.77
CA LEU A 134 -11.02 -0.79 -13.98
C LEU A 134 -10.74 -2.15 -14.63
N ASP A 135 -10.45 -2.13 -15.93
CA ASP A 135 -9.97 -3.32 -16.63
C ASP A 135 -8.48 -3.52 -16.36
N ASP A 136 -8.03 -4.76 -16.48
CA ASP A 136 -6.61 -5.09 -16.30
C ASP A 136 -5.77 -4.34 -17.34
N GLY A 137 -4.67 -3.75 -16.89
CA GLY A 137 -3.80 -2.92 -17.73
C GLY A 137 -4.24 -1.48 -17.88
N ASN A 138 -5.37 -1.05 -17.31
CA ASN A 138 -5.70 0.37 -17.24
C ASN A 138 -4.62 1.12 -16.45
N LYS A 139 -4.04 2.13 -17.10
CA LYS A 139 -3.18 3.10 -16.44
C LYS A 139 -4.00 3.96 -15.49
N ILE A 140 -3.42 4.31 -14.34
CA ILE A 140 -4.03 5.18 -13.34
C ILE A 140 -3.27 6.50 -13.17
N TYR A 141 -1.96 6.52 -13.39
CA TYR A 141 -1.11 7.72 -13.48
C TYR A 141 0.26 7.39 -14.09
N GLU A 142 1.08 8.41 -14.34
CA GLU A 142 2.48 8.29 -14.77
C GLU A 142 3.40 9.05 -13.82
N ILE A 143 4.57 8.45 -13.57
CA ILE A 143 5.67 9.11 -12.85
C ILE A 143 6.75 9.43 -13.87
N CYS A 144 7.08 10.72 -14.03
CA CYS A 144 8.16 11.15 -14.89
C CYS A 144 9.43 11.39 -14.06
N PHE A 145 10.52 10.78 -14.50
CA PHE A 145 11.85 10.89 -13.91
C PHE A 145 12.85 11.47 -14.89
N LYS A 146 13.78 12.26 -14.38
CA LYS A 146 15.05 12.54 -15.02
C LYS A 146 16.01 11.37 -14.79
N VAL A 147 16.61 10.85 -15.85
CA VAL A 147 17.64 9.80 -15.75
C VAL A 147 18.99 10.44 -15.45
N VAL A 148 19.50 10.21 -14.24
CA VAL A 148 20.78 10.76 -13.76
C VAL A 148 21.87 9.69 -13.57
N GLY A 149 21.51 8.42 -13.65
CA GLY A 149 22.44 7.30 -13.61
C GLY A 149 23.30 7.20 -14.89
N THR A 150 24.39 6.44 -14.80
CA THR A 150 25.27 6.15 -15.95
C THR A 150 24.75 4.96 -16.76
N SER A 151 25.11 4.87 -18.04
CA SER A 151 24.83 3.70 -18.88
C SER A 151 25.22 2.39 -18.17
N GLY A 152 24.33 1.39 -18.25
CA GLY A 152 24.45 0.11 -17.55
C GLY A 152 23.94 0.09 -16.11
N SER A 153 23.60 1.23 -15.52
CA SER A 153 22.88 1.28 -14.23
C SER A 153 21.37 1.05 -14.42
N SER A 154 20.69 0.67 -13.34
CA SER A 154 19.23 0.56 -13.33
C SER A 154 18.63 0.93 -11.99
N SER A 155 17.35 1.27 -11.99
CA SER A 155 16.56 1.57 -10.81
C SER A 155 15.25 0.82 -10.85
N LYS A 156 15.02 -0.02 -9.83
CA LYS A 156 13.69 -0.62 -9.66
C LYS A 156 12.72 0.42 -9.12
N ILE A 157 11.50 0.41 -9.66
CA ILE A 157 10.37 1.15 -9.13
C ILE A 157 9.53 0.18 -8.32
N ARG A 158 9.62 0.27 -6.99
CA ARG A 158 9.05 -0.71 -6.07
C ARG A 158 7.82 -0.18 -5.37
N ILE A 159 6.81 -1.02 -5.23
CA ILE A 159 5.72 -0.80 -4.27
C ILE A 159 6.18 -1.25 -2.89
N THR A 160 6.11 -0.38 -1.90
CA THR A 160 6.62 -0.62 -0.54
C THR A 160 5.66 -0.14 0.54
N ASN A 161 6.01 -0.44 1.80
CA ASN A 161 5.27 -0.04 3.00
C ASN A 161 5.87 1.20 3.70
N ASP A 162 6.83 1.89 3.09
CA ASP A 162 7.57 3.02 3.70
C ASP A 162 7.66 4.20 2.72
N PRO A 163 7.18 5.41 3.10
CA PRO A 163 6.68 5.84 4.42
C PRO A 163 5.23 5.52 4.74
N VAL A 164 4.45 5.09 3.76
CA VAL A 164 3.04 4.74 3.90
C VAL A 164 2.88 3.24 3.71
N ILE A 165 2.22 2.58 4.66
CA ILE A 165 1.91 1.15 4.59
C ILE A 165 0.98 0.85 3.42
N ILE A 166 1.04 -0.38 2.90
CA ILE A 166 0.10 -0.86 1.90
C ILE A 166 -1.23 -1.15 2.58
N GLU A 167 -2.28 -0.48 2.14
CA GLU A 167 -3.64 -0.74 2.56
C GLU A 167 -4.60 -0.44 1.41
N VAL A 168 -5.47 -1.40 1.12
CA VAL A 168 -6.46 -1.29 0.04
C VAL A 168 -7.78 -1.82 0.58
N SER A 169 -8.86 -1.07 0.36
CA SER A 169 -10.20 -1.51 0.72
C SER A 169 -11.10 -1.57 -0.52
N ASN A 170 -12.06 -2.49 -0.52
CA ASN A 170 -13.09 -2.58 -1.55
C ASN A 170 -14.49 -2.45 -0.94
N THR A 171 -15.51 -2.44 -1.80
CA THR A 171 -16.93 -2.35 -1.40
C THR A 171 -17.43 -3.54 -0.57
N ALA A 172 -16.68 -4.64 -0.51
CA ALA A 172 -16.96 -5.78 0.36
C ALA A 172 -16.27 -5.65 1.73
N GLU A 173 -15.69 -4.48 2.04
CA GLU A 173 -14.93 -4.19 3.26
C GLU A 173 -13.72 -5.10 3.48
N HIS A 174 -13.25 -5.74 2.41
CA HIS A 174 -12.08 -6.58 2.47
C HIS A 174 -10.80 -5.73 2.37
N ILE A 175 -9.83 -5.99 3.26
CA ILE A 175 -8.50 -5.39 3.19
C ILE A 175 -7.61 -6.22 2.26
N LEU A 176 -7.36 -5.71 1.06
CA LEU A 176 -6.56 -6.38 0.04
C LEU A 176 -5.06 -6.07 0.25
N GLY A 177 -4.21 -7.06 -0.02
CA GLY A 177 -2.78 -6.81 -0.24
C GLY A 177 -2.51 -6.29 -1.65
N ILE A 178 -1.29 -5.80 -1.87
CA ILE A 178 -0.73 -5.56 -3.20
C ILE A 178 0.46 -6.52 -3.37
N PRO A 179 0.40 -7.53 -4.27
CA PRO A 179 1.56 -8.33 -4.59
C PRO A 179 2.63 -7.42 -5.20
N THR A 180 3.84 -7.44 -4.65
CA THR A 180 4.92 -6.56 -5.11
C THR A 180 5.53 -7.10 -6.40
N GLY A 181 5.12 -6.51 -7.53
CA GLY A 181 5.83 -6.61 -8.81
C GLY A 181 6.62 -5.32 -9.05
N ASP A 182 7.94 -5.41 -9.02
CA ASP A 182 8.80 -4.25 -9.27
C ASP A 182 8.81 -3.92 -10.77
N GLY A 183 8.65 -2.63 -11.10
CA GLY A 183 9.08 -2.09 -12.39
C GLY A 183 10.57 -1.78 -12.40
N GLU A 184 11.12 -1.40 -13.54
CA GLU A 184 12.53 -1.04 -13.65
C GLU A 184 12.77 0.00 -14.74
N VAL A 185 13.68 0.94 -14.50
CA VAL A 185 14.27 1.78 -15.55
C VAL A 185 15.73 1.40 -15.71
N VAL A 186 16.11 1.00 -16.92
CA VAL A 186 17.49 0.66 -17.30
C VAL A 186 18.08 1.82 -18.10
N VAL A 187 19.28 2.25 -17.71
CA VAL A 187 20.01 3.31 -18.40
C VAL A 187 20.85 2.73 -19.53
N GLU A 188 20.63 3.20 -20.75
CA GLU A 188 21.37 2.79 -21.96
C GLU A 188 22.40 3.83 -22.43
#